data_AF-A0A7X8ZW19-F1
#
_entry.id   AF-A0A7X8ZW19-F1
#
_cell.length_a   1.000
_cell.length_b   1.000
_cell.length_c   1.000
_cell.angle_alpha   90.00
_cell.angle_beta   90.00
_cell.angle_gamma   90.00
#
_symmetry.space_group_name_H-M   'P 1'
#
loop_
_entity.id
_entity.type
_entity.pdbx_description
1 polymer ?
#
loop_
_entity_poly.entity_id
_entity_poly.type
_entity_poly.pdbx_seq_one_letter_code
_entity_poly.pdbx_strand_id
1 'polypeptide(L)'
;MSMNINPNKRFTSGYDEYVVKQGDSLYQIAKLFNTTVADISDANMLTSSTIYPGQVLMIPKAGLQQFTVFEDYRTVEGDTMAGIAQKTGTSLALLGTYNDFGALKLEKNQIVKIPRRGGTYQISEGDTVSRFIHQTGKTAQELLELNAGTWLKKGTTIRIA
;
A
#
# COMPACT_ATOMS: atom_id res chain seq x y z
N MET A 1 -18.18 -24.60 0.41
CA MET A 1 -17.00 -24.28 1.23
C MET A 1 -17.09 -22.83 1.66
N SER A 2 -17.54 -22.55 2.88
CA SER A 2 -17.64 -21.20 3.40
C SER A 2 -16.26 -20.71 3.81
N MET A 3 -15.75 -19.66 3.16
CA MET A 3 -14.52 -19.00 3.59
C MET A 3 -14.81 -18.21 4.88
N ASN A 4 -14.42 -18.78 6.01
CA ASN A 4 -14.37 -18.11 7.29
C ASN A 4 -13.21 -17.10 7.26
N ILE A 5 -13.51 -15.83 7.02
CA ILE A 5 -12.54 -14.73 7.11
C ILE A 5 -12.39 -14.32 8.58
N ASN A 6 -11.21 -14.61 9.13
CA ASN A 6 -10.80 -14.21 10.47
C ASN A 6 -10.81 -12.65 10.59
N PRO A 7 -11.53 -12.06 11.56
CA PRO A 7 -11.70 -10.61 11.69
C PRO A 7 -10.42 -9.85 12.14
N ASN A 8 -9.28 -10.52 12.33
CA ASN A 8 -8.04 -9.89 12.78
C ASN A 8 -6.89 -9.93 11.75
N LYS A 9 -7.16 -10.12 10.45
CA LYS A 9 -6.15 -9.90 9.40
C LYS A 9 -6.02 -8.41 9.07
N ARG A 10 -5.34 -7.66 9.94
CA ARG A 10 -4.87 -6.30 9.63
C ARG A 10 -3.71 -6.35 8.63
N PHE A 11 -4.01 -6.13 7.35
CA PHE A 11 -3.00 -5.81 6.34
C PHE A 11 -3.56 -4.85 5.28
N THR A 12 -3.58 -3.55 5.59
CA THR A 12 -3.57 -2.49 4.56
C THR A 12 -2.65 -1.37 5.02
N SER A 13 -1.36 -1.50 4.72
CA SER A 13 -0.27 -0.56 5.05
C SER A 13 -0.37 0.83 4.39
N GLY A 14 -1.58 1.32 4.11
CA GLY A 14 -1.85 2.62 3.47
C GLY A 14 -3.18 3.27 3.82
N TYR A 15 -4.11 2.53 4.43
CA TYR A 15 -5.47 2.97 4.68
C TYR A 15 -5.90 2.60 6.09
N ASP A 16 -6.66 3.48 6.75
CA ASP A 16 -7.42 3.17 7.96
C ASP A 16 -8.89 2.94 7.58
N GLU A 17 -9.58 2.02 8.26
CA GLU A 17 -11.03 1.85 8.08
C GLU A 17 -11.77 2.79 9.02
N TYR A 18 -12.76 3.52 8.49
CA TYR A 18 -13.61 4.41 9.27
C TYR A 18 -15.08 4.12 9.01
N VAL A 19 -15.85 3.88 10.08
CA VAL A 19 -17.31 3.75 10.01
C VAL A 19 -17.94 5.12 10.18
N VAL A 20 -18.62 5.59 9.14
CA VAL A 20 -19.29 6.89 9.11
C VAL A 20 -20.34 6.98 10.21
N LYS A 21 -20.31 8.08 10.97
CA LYS A 21 -21.25 8.36 12.06
C LYS A 21 -22.32 9.36 11.63
N GLN A 22 -23.40 9.43 12.40
CA GLN A 22 -24.44 10.43 12.18
C GLN A 22 -23.86 11.86 12.28
N GLY A 23 -24.07 12.65 11.23
CA GLY A 23 -23.58 14.03 11.14
C GLY A 23 -22.18 14.18 10.54
N ASP A 24 -21.50 13.08 10.19
CA ASP A 24 -20.20 13.16 9.52
C ASP A 24 -20.33 13.67 8.08
N SER A 25 -19.28 14.36 7.64
CA SER A 25 -19.05 14.73 6.24
C SER A 25 -17.67 14.30 5.80
N LEU A 26 -17.48 14.06 4.49
CA LEU A 26 -16.16 13.74 3.94
C LEU A 26 -15.10 14.78 4.31
N TYR A 27 -15.48 16.07 4.39
CA TYR A 27 -14.57 17.14 4.79
C TYR A 27 -14.07 16.98 6.24
N GLN A 28 -14.98 16.71 7.18
CA GLN A 28 -14.61 16.51 8.59
C GLN A 28 -13.77 15.26 8.78
N ILE A 29 -14.12 14.17 8.09
CA ILE A 29 -13.34 12.93 8.11
C ILE A 29 -11.95 13.18 7.51
N ALA A 30 -11.85 13.81 6.33
CA ALA A 30 -10.57 14.14 5.71
C ALA A 30 -9.67 14.92 6.67
N LYS A 31 -10.21 15.97 7.32
CA LYS A 31 -9.49 16.76 8.32
C LYS A 31 -9.06 15.95 9.53
N LEU A 32 -9.91 15.06 10.04
CA LEU A 32 -9.62 14.20 11.19
C LEU A 32 -8.43 13.27 10.91
N PHE A 33 -8.34 12.75 9.69
CA PHE A 33 -7.28 11.83 9.26
C PHE A 33 -6.13 12.53 8.51
N ASN A 34 -6.13 13.87 8.51
CA ASN A 34 -5.16 14.72 7.82
C ASN A 34 -5.05 14.49 6.29
N THR A 35 -6.05 13.84 5.67
CA THR A 35 -6.06 13.50 4.24
C THR A 35 -6.95 14.45 3.44
N THR A 36 -7.20 14.19 2.15
CA THR A 36 -8.10 15.00 1.32
C THR A 36 -9.41 14.29 0.98
N VAL A 37 -10.45 15.07 0.68
CA VAL A 37 -11.73 14.53 0.19
C VAL A 37 -11.55 13.79 -1.14
N ALA A 38 -10.64 14.26 -1.99
CA ALA A 38 -10.32 13.61 -3.26
C ALA A 38 -9.71 12.22 -3.00
N ASP A 39 -8.69 12.13 -2.14
CA ASP A 39 -8.05 10.84 -1.84
C ASP A 39 -9.04 9.85 -1.20
N ILE A 40 -9.92 10.30 -0.30
CA ILE A 40 -10.98 9.44 0.26
C ILE A 40 -11.94 9.00 -0.83
N SER A 41 -12.39 9.91 -1.71
CA SER A 41 -13.32 9.57 -2.78
C SER A 41 -12.73 8.56 -3.74
N ASP A 42 -11.49 8.76 -4.18
CA ASP A 42 -10.78 7.87 -5.09
C ASP A 42 -10.57 6.49 -4.48
N ALA A 43 -10.13 6.44 -3.21
CA ALA A 43 -9.92 5.17 -2.50
C ALA A 43 -11.19 4.34 -2.32
N ASN A 44 -12.35 5.00 -2.30
CA ASN A 44 -13.65 4.35 -2.10
C ASN A 44 -14.51 4.33 -3.37
N MET A 45 -13.95 4.75 -4.52
CA MET A 45 -14.65 4.88 -5.80
C MET A 45 -15.96 5.68 -5.69
N LEU A 46 -15.98 6.72 -4.85
CA LEU A 46 -17.17 7.56 -4.65
C LEU A 46 -17.36 8.48 -5.85
N THR A 47 -18.57 8.48 -6.41
CA THR A 47 -18.98 9.36 -7.51
C THR A 47 -19.65 10.65 -7.00
N SER A 48 -19.92 10.75 -5.70
CA SER A 48 -20.50 11.93 -5.06
C SER A 48 -19.98 12.08 -3.62
N SER A 49 -20.12 13.29 -3.06
CA SER A 49 -19.69 13.58 -1.68
C SER A 49 -20.66 13.08 -0.60
N THR A 50 -21.76 12.43 -0.99
CA THR A 50 -22.77 11.94 -0.04
C THR A 50 -22.31 10.64 0.60
N ILE A 51 -22.30 10.61 1.94
CA ILE A 51 -21.98 9.44 2.75
C ILE A 51 -23.09 9.18 3.76
N TYR A 52 -23.24 7.93 4.19
CA TYR A 52 -24.32 7.51 5.07
C TYR A 52 -23.80 6.91 6.39
N PRO A 53 -24.47 7.15 7.53
CA PRO A 53 -24.11 6.50 8.78
C PRO A 53 -24.07 4.97 8.63
N GLY A 54 -23.02 4.35 9.16
CA GLY A 54 -22.75 2.91 9.03
C GLY A 54 -21.95 2.51 7.78
N GLN A 55 -21.74 3.41 6.82
CA GLN A 55 -20.86 3.18 5.67
C GLN A 55 -19.41 3.03 6.14
N VAL A 56 -18.70 2.03 5.63
CA VAL A 56 -17.26 1.86 5.88
C VAL A 56 -16.49 2.55 4.76
N LEU A 57 -15.56 3.43 5.12
CA LEU A 57 -14.66 4.11 4.21
C LEU A 57 -13.22 3.67 4.46
N MET A 58 -12.49 3.42 3.37
CA MET A 58 -11.04 3.33 3.35
C MET A 58 -10.45 4.74 3.37
N ILE A 59 -9.79 5.12 4.44
CA ILE A 59 -9.21 6.45 4.62
C ILE A 59 -7.71 6.40 4.31
N PRO A 60 -7.26 6.97 3.19
CA PRO A 60 -5.84 7.03 2.87
C PRO A 60 -5.09 7.84 3.93
N LYS A 61 -3.96 7.32 4.40
CA LYS A 61 -3.10 8.06 5.32
C LYS A 61 -2.43 9.20 4.55
N ALA A 62 -2.70 10.41 5.00
CA ALA A 62 -2.13 11.66 4.51
C ALA A 62 -0.63 11.55 4.18
N GLY A 63 -0.19 12.11 3.07
CA GLY A 63 1.23 12.17 2.70
C GLY A 63 1.82 10.85 2.19
N LEU A 64 1.13 9.72 2.33
CA LEU A 64 1.57 8.47 1.69
C LEU A 64 1.26 8.49 0.20
N GLN A 65 2.28 8.30 -0.62
CA GLN A 65 2.13 8.01 -2.04
C GLN A 65 2.61 6.58 -2.28
N GLN A 66 1.68 5.64 -2.44
CA GLN A 66 2.02 4.26 -2.80
C GLN A 66 2.11 4.14 -4.32
N PHE A 67 3.17 3.51 -4.79
CA PHE A 67 3.36 3.21 -6.20
C PHE A 67 3.89 1.79 -6.34
N THR A 68 3.59 1.18 -7.48
CA THR A 68 4.19 -0.11 -7.80
C THR A 68 5.58 0.17 -8.36
N VAL A 69 6.61 -0.34 -7.69
CA VAL A 69 7.95 -0.46 -8.29
C VAL A 69 8.15 -1.86 -8.79
N PHE A 70 8.99 -2.01 -9.80
CA PHE A 70 9.31 -3.31 -10.38
C PHE A 70 10.75 -3.68 -10.07
N GLU A 71 10.92 -4.91 -9.59
CA GLU A 71 12.21 -5.58 -9.52
C GLU A 71 12.27 -6.62 -10.65
N ASP A 72 13.42 -6.72 -11.31
CA ASP A 72 13.60 -7.69 -12.39
C ASP A 72 14.01 -9.04 -11.81
N TYR A 73 13.17 -10.06 -12.05
CA TYR A 73 13.51 -11.44 -11.76
C TYR A 73 13.80 -12.17 -13.06
N ARG A 74 14.96 -12.83 -13.14
CA ARG A 74 15.29 -13.72 -14.26
C ARG A 74 14.86 -15.13 -13.93
N THR A 75 14.02 -15.68 -14.78
CA THR A 75 13.54 -17.06 -14.65
C THR A 75 14.67 -18.05 -14.81
N VAL A 76 14.60 -19.11 -14.01
CA VAL A 76 15.45 -20.29 -14.13
C VAL A 76 14.64 -21.52 -14.52
N GLU A 77 15.32 -22.59 -14.89
CA GLU A 77 14.66 -23.85 -15.24
C GLU A 77 13.84 -24.39 -14.06
N GLY A 78 12.59 -24.76 -14.33
CA GLY A 78 11.64 -25.25 -13.32
C GLY A 78 10.85 -24.16 -12.59
N ASP A 79 11.08 -22.88 -12.88
CA ASP A 79 10.25 -21.82 -12.31
C ASP A 79 8.79 -21.93 -12.74
N THR A 80 7.90 -21.72 -11.78
CA THR A 80 6.47 -21.50 -12.01
C THR A 80 6.10 -20.12 -11.48
N MET A 81 5.05 -19.49 -12.02
CA MET A 81 4.59 -18.19 -11.53
C MET A 81 4.22 -18.24 -10.04
N ALA A 82 3.62 -19.32 -9.58
CA ALA A 82 3.32 -19.54 -8.17
C ALA A 82 4.61 -19.65 -7.34
N GLY A 83 5.62 -20.38 -7.83
CA GLY A 83 6.93 -20.49 -7.20
C GLY A 83 7.66 -19.15 -7.13
N ILE A 84 7.65 -18.35 -8.22
CA ILE A 84 8.24 -17.01 -8.25
C ILE A 84 7.51 -16.09 -7.27
N ALA A 85 6.17 -16.07 -7.29
CA ALA A 85 5.36 -15.27 -6.37
C ALA A 85 5.69 -15.60 -4.91
N GLN A 86 5.73 -16.89 -4.57
CA GLN A 86 6.10 -17.36 -3.24
C GLN A 86 7.53 -16.97 -2.85
N LYS A 87 8.50 -17.25 -3.74
CA LYS A 87 9.93 -16.98 -3.51
C LYS A 87 10.22 -15.50 -3.34
N THR A 88 9.55 -14.66 -4.12
CA THR A 88 9.72 -13.21 -4.08
C THR A 88 8.83 -12.57 -3.01
N GLY A 89 7.80 -13.25 -2.52
CA GLY A 89 6.85 -12.69 -1.55
C GLY A 89 5.82 -11.72 -2.16
N THR A 90 5.66 -11.72 -3.49
CA THR A 90 4.54 -11.03 -4.14
C THR A 90 3.32 -11.95 -4.29
N SER A 91 2.15 -11.39 -4.55
CA SER A 91 0.97 -12.21 -4.82
C SER A 91 0.96 -12.68 -6.28
N LEU A 92 0.50 -13.92 -6.50
CA LEU A 92 0.33 -14.46 -7.86
C LEU A 92 -0.57 -13.57 -8.73
N ALA A 93 -1.62 -12.99 -8.12
CA ALA A 93 -2.53 -12.07 -8.80
C ALA A 93 -1.79 -10.81 -9.30
N LEU A 94 -1.06 -10.11 -8.42
CA LEU A 94 -0.28 -8.93 -8.82
C LEU A 94 0.79 -9.28 -9.85
N LEU A 95 1.54 -10.37 -9.61
CA LEU A 95 2.55 -10.84 -10.55
C LEU A 95 1.94 -11.08 -11.94
N GLY A 96 0.73 -11.63 -11.97
CA GLY A 96 -0.01 -11.86 -13.20
C GLY A 96 -0.53 -10.62 -13.90
N THR A 97 -1.09 -9.67 -13.15
CA THR A 97 -1.59 -8.38 -13.68
C THR A 97 -0.52 -7.62 -14.45
N TYR A 98 0.74 -7.67 -14.00
CA TYR A 98 1.83 -6.87 -14.58
C TYR A 98 2.69 -7.60 -15.61
N ASN A 99 2.48 -8.90 -15.83
CA ASN A 99 3.25 -9.70 -16.77
C ASN A 99 2.35 -10.46 -17.76
N ASP A 100 1.16 -9.90 -18.07
CA ASP A 100 0.21 -10.43 -19.06
C ASP A 100 -0.14 -11.93 -18.91
N PHE A 101 -0.92 -12.24 -17.88
CA PHE A 101 -1.34 -13.59 -17.44
C PHE A 101 -1.91 -14.52 -18.54
N GLY A 102 -2.46 -13.97 -19.63
CA GLY A 102 -3.10 -14.75 -20.68
C GLY A 102 -2.14 -15.47 -21.64
N ALA A 103 -0.86 -15.06 -21.69
CA ALA A 103 0.09 -15.52 -22.70
C ALA A 103 1.45 -15.98 -22.14
N LEU A 104 1.71 -15.76 -20.85
CA LEU A 104 3.06 -15.94 -20.30
C LEU A 104 3.40 -17.42 -20.07
N LYS A 105 3.95 -18.07 -21.10
CA LYS A 105 4.77 -19.27 -20.91
C LYS A 105 6.14 -18.82 -20.40
N LEU A 106 6.52 -19.27 -19.21
CA LEU A 106 7.83 -18.94 -18.66
C LEU A 106 8.92 -19.61 -19.49
N GLU A 107 9.81 -18.80 -20.05
CA GLU A 107 11.00 -19.25 -20.78
C GLU A 107 12.25 -19.06 -19.92
N LYS A 108 13.33 -19.81 -20.19
CA LYS A 108 14.60 -19.64 -19.48
C LYS A 108 15.18 -18.23 -19.72
N ASN A 109 15.67 -17.58 -18.66
CA ASN A 109 16.26 -16.23 -18.68
C ASN A 109 15.30 -15.09 -19.04
N GLN A 110 14.00 -15.36 -19.14
CA GLN A 110 12.97 -14.33 -19.28
C GLN A 110 12.99 -13.39 -18.07
N ILE A 111 12.75 -12.11 -18.31
CA ILE A 111 12.57 -11.12 -17.24
C ILE A 111 11.09 -11.09 -16.86
N VAL A 112 10.82 -11.38 -15.60
CA VAL A 112 9.52 -11.18 -14.96
C VAL A 112 9.62 -9.94 -14.08
N LYS A 113 8.71 -8.98 -14.29
CA LYS A 113 8.62 -7.77 -13.48
C LYS A 113 7.90 -8.10 -12.18
N ILE A 114 8.64 -8.14 -11.07
CA ILE A 114 8.08 -8.40 -9.74
C ILE A 114 7.52 -7.08 -9.18
N PRO A 115 6.19 -6.94 -9.05
CA PRO A 115 5.62 -5.75 -8.43
C PRO A 115 5.90 -5.76 -6.94
N ARG A 116 6.55 -4.70 -6.46
CA ARG A 116 6.70 -4.37 -5.05
C ARG A 116 5.82 -3.17 -4.74
N ARG A 117 5.15 -3.20 -3.59
CA ARG A 117 4.51 -2.00 -3.06
C ARG A 117 5.62 -1.07 -2.59
N GLY A 118 5.94 -0.07 -3.40
CA GLY A 118 6.74 1.06 -3.00
C GLY A 118 5.86 2.10 -2.31
N GLY A 119 6.47 2.94 -1.50
CA GLY A 119 5.76 4.06 -0.91
C GLY A 119 6.71 5.20 -0.57
N THR A 120 6.29 6.42 -0.82
CA THR A 120 6.95 7.62 -0.29
C THR A 120 6.03 8.37 0.66
N TYR A 121 6.63 9.18 1.51
CA TYR A 121 5.94 10.05 2.44
C TYR A 121 6.66 11.38 2.57
N GLN A 122 5.92 12.50 2.50
CA GLN A 122 6.49 13.81 2.74
C GLN A 122 6.41 14.18 4.23
N ILE A 123 7.57 14.29 4.88
CA ILE A 123 7.69 14.60 6.31
C ILE A 123 6.98 15.91 6.65
N SER A 124 5.98 15.82 7.51
CA SER A 124 5.23 16.93 8.06
C SER A 124 5.76 17.32 9.44
N GLU A 125 5.36 18.50 9.91
CA GLU A 125 5.72 18.96 11.25
C GLU A 125 5.07 18.08 12.33
N GLY A 126 5.86 17.64 13.31
CA GLY A 126 5.40 16.74 14.37
C GLY A 126 5.45 15.24 14.04
N ASP A 127 5.91 14.86 12.85
CA ASP A 127 6.12 13.45 12.53
C ASP A 127 7.23 12.81 13.38
N THR A 128 6.99 11.58 13.81
CA THR A 128 7.92 10.79 14.61
C THR A 128 8.27 9.48 13.91
N VAL A 129 9.46 8.96 14.18
CA VAL A 129 9.92 7.67 13.65
C VAL A 129 8.95 6.55 14.04
N SER A 130 8.47 6.57 15.28
CA SER A 130 7.53 5.58 15.81
C SER A 130 6.25 5.47 14.99
N ARG A 131 5.76 6.60 14.44
CA ARG A 131 4.62 6.61 13.51
C ARG A 131 4.89 5.70 12.31
N PHE A 132 6.03 5.85 11.65
CA PHE A 132 6.39 5.08 10.45
C PHE A 132 6.68 3.62 10.76
N ILE A 133 7.28 3.32 11.91
CA ILE A 133 7.46 1.94 12.39
C ILE A 133 6.10 1.25 12.53
N HIS A 134 5.15 1.87 13.23
CA HIS A 134 3.80 1.31 13.39
C HIS A 134 3.03 1.20 12.07
N GLN A 135 3.22 2.16 11.17
CA GLN A 135 2.50 2.22 9.90
C GLN A 135 3.01 1.22 8.86
N THR A 136 4.32 0.99 8.82
CA THR A 136 4.98 0.14 7.81
C THR A 136 5.27 -1.27 8.33
N GLY A 137 5.33 -1.45 9.66
CA GLY A 137 5.80 -2.67 10.31
C GLY A 137 7.32 -2.84 10.25
N LYS A 138 8.06 -1.90 9.66
CA LYS A 138 9.53 -1.93 9.57
C LYS A 138 10.16 -1.38 10.85
N THR A 139 11.35 -1.86 11.17
CA THR A 139 12.21 -1.28 12.20
C THR A 139 12.71 0.10 11.79
N ALA A 140 13.17 0.84 12.78
CA ALA A 140 13.79 2.13 12.55
C ALA A 140 15.01 2.00 11.61
N GLN A 141 15.87 0.99 11.83
CA GLN A 141 17.05 0.75 11.02
C GLN A 141 16.70 0.46 9.55
N GLU A 142 15.70 -0.40 9.27
CA GLU A 142 15.26 -0.67 7.90
C GLU A 142 14.76 0.60 7.21
N LEU A 143 14.06 1.49 7.94
CA LEU A 143 13.63 2.79 7.41
C LEU A 143 14.82 3.74 7.18
N LEU A 144 15.89 3.67 7.97
CA LEU A 144 17.15 4.43 7.76
C LEU A 144 17.86 4.00 6.49
N GLU A 145 18.04 2.70 6.34
CA GLU A 145 18.71 2.09 5.21
C GLU A 145 17.95 2.40 3.91
N LEU A 146 16.62 2.29 3.95
CA LEU A 146 15.75 2.64 2.82
C LEU A 146 15.86 4.11 2.39
N ASN A 147 16.28 4.99 3.30
CA ASN A 147 16.42 6.43 3.06
C ASN A 147 17.87 6.91 3.05
N ALA A 148 18.82 6.01 2.82
CA ALA A 148 20.25 6.31 2.75
C ALA A 148 20.74 7.16 3.94
N GLY A 149 20.22 6.91 5.14
CA GLY A 149 20.59 7.64 6.35
C GLY A 149 19.73 8.86 6.70
N THR A 150 18.70 9.19 5.93
CA THR A 150 17.89 10.41 6.12
C THR A 150 16.57 10.10 6.82
N TRP A 151 16.29 10.69 7.99
CA TRP A 151 15.09 10.34 8.78
C TRP A 151 13.98 11.37 8.73
N LEU A 152 14.15 12.54 9.33
CA LEU A 152 13.02 13.45 9.57
C LEU A 152 13.46 14.90 9.42
N LYS A 153 13.62 15.34 8.18
CA LYS A 153 13.73 16.75 7.88
C LYS A 153 12.38 17.22 7.34
N LYS A 154 11.73 18.18 8.00
CA LYS A 154 10.46 18.74 7.54
C LYS A 154 10.53 19.09 6.05
N GLY A 155 9.52 18.66 5.30
CA GLY A 155 9.41 18.89 3.85
C GLY A 155 10.18 17.89 2.99
N THR A 156 11.00 16.99 3.55
CA THR A 156 11.65 15.94 2.76
C THR A 156 10.71 14.78 2.47
N THR A 157 10.84 14.21 1.28
CA THR A 157 10.17 12.96 0.93
C THR A 157 11.06 11.78 1.31
N ILE A 158 10.55 10.90 2.16
CA ILE A 158 11.19 9.63 2.53
C ILE A 158 10.48 8.46 1.83
N ARG A 159 11.20 7.38 1.60
CA ARG A 159 10.68 6.07 1.22
C ARG A 159 10.25 5.31 2.48
N ILE A 160 9.13 4.62 2.40
CA ILE A 160 8.51 3.89 3.51
C ILE A 160 8.17 2.44 3.15
N ALA A 161 8.25 2.09 1.86
CA ALA A 161 8.13 0.74 1.34
C ALA A 161 8.97 0.59 0.06
#